data_AF-A0A7J9GVV0-F1
#
_entry.id   AF-A0A7J9GVV0-F1
#
_cell.length_a   1.000
_cell.length_b   1.000
_cell.length_c   1.000
_cell.angle_alpha   90.00
_cell.angle_beta   90.00
_cell.angle_gamma   90.00
#
_symmetry.space_group_name_H-M   'P 1'
#
loop_
_entity.id
_entity.type
_entity.pdbx_description
1 polymer ?
#
loop_
_entity_poly.entity_id
_entity_poly.type
_entity_poly.pdbx_seq_one_letter_code
_entity_poly.pdbx_strand_id
1 'polypeptide(L)'
;MECGDFSTFYTSMGQLPKVTWFRSDLYNWEGFWYLGGHLPGAMAAKSNFQAKDDDVFLTSSMKTGTTWLKAIIPTIMNPDGRKDDDSDDPLLKHHPNELMPSLDLGFYKVNPNPDLSHMPSPRLFRTHI
;
A
#
# COMPACT_ATOMS: atom_id res chain seq x y z
N MET A 1 22.15 12.45 1.01
CA MET A 1 20.80 11.89 0.99
C MET A 1 20.98 10.40 0.75
N GLU A 2 21.10 9.62 1.81
CA GLU A 2 21.27 8.18 1.70
C GLU A 2 19.94 7.59 1.21
N CYS A 3 19.95 7.01 0.02
CA CYS A 3 18.86 6.15 -0.44
C CYS A 3 18.71 5.03 0.60
N GLY A 4 17.54 4.90 1.22
CA GLY A 4 17.27 3.78 2.12
C GLY A 4 17.49 2.47 1.38
N ASP A 5 18.45 1.68 1.84
CA ASP A 5 18.79 0.40 1.20
C ASP A 5 17.88 -0.71 1.73
N PHE A 6 17.29 -1.47 0.82
CA PHE A 6 16.49 -2.66 1.15
C PHE A 6 17.35 -3.82 1.68
N SER A 7 18.68 -3.73 1.63
CA SER A 7 19.61 -4.81 2.03
C SER A 7 19.25 -5.43 3.38
N THR A 8 18.92 -4.60 4.38
CA THR A 8 18.52 -5.06 5.72
C THR A 8 17.28 -5.95 5.67
N PHE A 9 16.23 -5.54 4.94
CA PHE A 9 15.00 -6.30 4.78
C PHE A 9 15.21 -7.60 3.99
N TYR A 10 16.04 -7.57 2.94
CA TYR A 10 16.38 -8.78 2.17
C TYR A 10 17.19 -9.78 3.00
N THR A 11 18.15 -9.32 3.80
CA THR A 11 18.90 -10.18 4.72
C THR A 11 17.98 -10.82 5.75
N SER A 12 17.07 -10.05 6.35
CA SER A 12 16.10 -10.59 7.31
C SER A 12 15.15 -11.60 6.67
N MET A 13 14.64 -11.32 5.47
CA MET A 13 13.80 -12.25 4.72
C MET A 13 14.50 -13.59 4.44
N GLY A 14 15.80 -13.55 4.13
CA GLY A 14 16.59 -14.76 3.85
C GLY A 14 16.71 -15.74 5.01
N GLN A 15 16.39 -15.32 6.23
CA GLN A 15 16.44 -16.15 7.44
C GLN A 15 15.08 -16.80 7.78
N LEU A 16 14.01 -16.44 7.06
CA LEU A 16 12.66 -16.90 7.36
C LEU A 16 12.37 -18.30 6.79
N PRO A 17 11.45 -19.06 7.40
CA PRO A 17 10.95 -20.30 6.81
C PRO A 17 10.42 -20.05 5.40
N LYS A 18 10.83 -20.89 4.45
CA LYS A 18 10.53 -20.72 3.03
C LYS A 18 9.87 -21.98 2.46
N VAL A 19 8.85 -21.80 1.62
CA VAL A 19 8.27 -22.86 0.80
C VAL A 19 8.18 -22.40 -0.66
N THR A 20 8.43 -23.31 -1.60
CA THR A 20 8.21 -23.02 -3.01
C THR A 20 6.79 -23.44 -3.39
N TRP A 21 6.00 -22.51 -3.90
CA TRP A 21 4.60 -22.69 -4.29
C TRP A 21 4.34 -22.05 -5.66
N PHE A 22 3.80 -22.81 -6.62
CA PHE A 22 3.52 -22.32 -7.98
C PHE A 22 4.66 -21.50 -8.61
N ARG A 23 5.88 -22.08 -8.63
CA ARG A 23 7.10 -21.45 -9.19
C ARG A 23 7.56 -20.16 -8.49
N SER A 24 7.01 -19.85 -7.31
CA SER A 24 7.39 -18.70 -6.51
C SER A 24 7.79 -19.13 -5.11
N ASP A 25 8.78 -18.45 -4.52
CA ASP A 25 9.12 -18.65 -3.13
C ASP A 25 8.22 -17.80 -2.23
N LEU A 26 7.61 -18.47 -1.25
CA LEU A 26 6.86 -17.87 -0.16
C LEU A 26 7.68 -17.92 1.12
N TYR A 27 7.65 -16.83 1.87
CA TYR A 27 8.36 -16.67 3.13
C TYR A 27 7.35 -16.48 4.26
N ASN A 28 7.52 -17.21 5.35
CA ASN A 28 6.69 -17.04 6.54
C ASN A 28 7.23 -15.90 7.39
N TRP A 29 6.49 -14.81 7.46
CA TRP A 29 6.80 -13.66 8.31
C TRP A 29 5.61 -13.42 9.23
N GLU A 30 5.85 -13.46 10.54
CA GLU A 30 4.83 -13.24 11.58
C GLU A 30 3.57 -14.10 11.45
N GLY A 31 3.73 -15.34 10.98
CA GLY A 31 2.62 -16.29 10.82
C GLY A 31 1.90 -16.23 9.46
N PHE A 32 2.23 -15.27 8.60
CA PHE A 32 1.66 -15.14 7.25
C PHE A 32 2.67 -15.46 6.15
N TRP A 33 2.19 -15.98 5.03
CA TRP A 33 3.01 -16.34 3.88
C TRP A 33 3.01 -15.22 2.83
N TYR A 34 4.19 -14.66 2.56
CA TYR A 34 4.37 -13.59 1.58
C TYR A 34 5.16 -14.05 0.37
N LEU A 35 4.79 -13.53 -0.81
CA LEU A 35 5.67 -13.62 -1.98
C LEU A 35 6.96 -12.86 -1.71
N GLY A 36 8.11 -13.44 -2.05
CA GLY A 36 9.42 -12.81 -1.79
C GLY A 36 9.57 -11.40 -2.38
N GLY A 37 8.91 -11.10 -3.49
CA GLY A 37 8.92 -9.75 -4.07
C GLY A 37 8.04 -8.72 -3.36
N HIS A 38 7.21 -9.14 -2.40
CA HIS A 38 6.29 -8.27 -1.65
C HIS A 38 6.75 -8.08 -0.21
N LEU A 39 7.39 -9.09 0.38
CA LEU A 39 7.75 -9.09 1.79
C LEU A 39 8.67 -7.93 2.21
N PRO A 40 9.73 -7.55 1.47
CA PRO A 40 10.57 -6.42 1.86
C PRO A 40 9.79 -5.10 1.98
N GLY A 41 8.81 -4.87 1.09
CA GLY A 41 7.94 -3.70 1.15
C GLY A 41 6.99 -3.72 2.35
N ALA A 42 6.47 -4.89 2.71
CA ALA A 42 5.66 -5.05 3.93
C ALA A 42 6.50 -4.81 5.21
N MET A 43 7.71 -5.35 5.27
CA MET A 43 8.64 -5.14 6.39
C MET A 43 9.04 -3.67 6.52
N ALA A 44 9.34 -3.00 5.39
CA ALA A 44 9.66 -1.59 5.35
C ALA A 44 8.47 -0.72 5.77
N ALA A 45 7.27 -1.01 5.26
CA ALA A 45 6.05 -0.32 5.67
C ALA A 45 5.82 -0.44 7.18
N LYS A 46 5.90 -1.66 7.74
CA LYS A 46 5.74 -1.88 9.18
C LYS A 46 6.78 -1.13 10.02
N SER A 47 8.02 -1.04 9.55
CA SER A 47 9.14 -0.44 10.31
C SER A 47 9.17 1.08 10.22
N ASN A 48 8.87 1.63 9.05
CA ASN A 48 9.19 3.01 8.71
C ASN A 48 7.96 3.89 8.50
N PHE A 49 6.76 3.33 8.37
CA PHE A 49 5.55 4.12 8.20
C PHE A 49 5.22 4.94 9.44
N GLN A 50 5.04 6.24 9.25
CA GLN A 50 4.63 7.18 10.28
C GLN A 50 3.16 7.53 10.05
N ALA A 51 2.28 6.93 10.85
CA ALA A 51 0.85 7.20 10.82
C ALA A 51 0.55 8.62 11.31
N LYS A 52 -0.45 9.25 10.69
CA LYS A 52 -1.12 10.44 11.19
C LYS A 52 -2.51 10.05 11.70
N ASP A 53 -3.04 10.84 12.63
CA ASP A 53 -4.34 10.58 13.26
C ASP A 53 -5.50 10.59 12.26
N ASP A 54 -5.33 11.25 11.11
CA ASP A 54 -6.32 11.37 10.05
C ASP A 54 -6.07 10.44 8.85
N ASP A 55 -5.10 9.52 8.93
CA ASP A 55 -4.89 8.54 7.87
C ASP A 55 -6.04 7.54 7.78
N VAL A 56 -6.41 7.18 6.55
CA VAL A 56 -7.47 6.20 6.29
C VAL A 56 -6.91 5.02 5.52
N PHE A 57 -7.13 3.82 6.05
CA PHE A 57 -6.69 2.56 5.46
C PHE A 57 -7.86 1.71 4.96
N LEU A 58 -7.80 1.29 3.70
CA LEU A 58 -8.53 0.12 3.23
C LEU A 58 -7.67 -1.13 3.41
N THR A 59 -8.01 -1.95 4.40
CA THR A 59 -7.37 -3.24 4.64
C THR A 59 -8.21 -4.38 4.06
N SER A 60 -7.60 -5.26 3.27
CA SER A 60 -8.28 -6.47 2.79
C SER A 60 -7.28 -7.56 2.45
N SER A 61 -7.73 -8.81 2.40
CA SER A 61 -6.94 -9.87 1.77
C SER A 61 -6.74 -9.60 0.27
N MET A 62 -5.67 -10.17 -0.30
CA MET A 62 -5.40 -10.03 -1.73
C MET A 62 -6.53 -10.61 -2.58
N LYS A 63 -6.84 -9.94 -3.70
CA LYS A 63 -7.80 -10.38 -4.74
C LYS A 63 -9.27 -10.51 -4.30
N THR A 64 -9.67 -9.94 -3.16
CA THR A 64 -11.09 -9.93 -2.72
C THR A 64 -11.92 -8.80 -3.32
N GLY A 65 -11.61 -8.35 -4.55
CA GLY A 65 -12.44 -7.38 -5.27
C GLY A 65 -12.40 -5.93 -4.76
N THR A 66 -11.23 -5.44 -4.33
CA THR A 66 -11.10 -4.08 -3.75
C THR A 66 -11.33 -2.92 -4.71
N THR A 67 -11.46 -3.16 -6.01
CA THR A 67 -11.58 -2.09 -7.02
C THR A 67 -12.77 -1.16 -6.76
N TRP A 68 -13.93 -1.71 -6.39
CA TRP A 68 -15.12 -0.90 -6.08
C TRP A 68 -14.91 -0.07 -4.80
N LEU A 69 -14.37 -0.67 -3.73
CA LEU A 69 -14.11 0.06 -2.49
C LEU A 69 -13.06 1.15 -2.66
N LYS A 70 -12.06 0.95 -3.53
CA LYS A 70 -11.07 1.97 -3.87
C LYS A 70 -11.65 3.17 -4.59
N ALA A 71 -12.78 3.00 -5.27
CA ALA A 71 -13.47 4.10 -5.93
C ALA A 71 -14.37 4.85 -4.94
N ILE A 72 -15.13 4.11 -4.11
CA ILE A 72 -16.15 4.69 -3.24
C ILE A 72 -15.55 5.57 -2.12
N ILE A 73 -14.47 5.10 -1.47
CA ILE A 73 -13.85 5.82 -0.34
C ILE A 73 -13.41 7.26 -0.72
N PRO A 74 -12.58 7.48 -1.76
CA PRO A 74 -12.15 8.82 -2.14
C PRO A 74 -13.32 9.70 -2.61
N THR A 75 -14.35 9.12 -3.24
CA THR A 75 -15.56 9.87 -3.62
C THR A 75 -16.35 10.35 -2.41
N ILE A 76 -16.52 9.52 -1.37
CA ILE A 76 -17.20 9.90 -0.12
C ILE A 76 -16.39 10.97 0.63
N MET A 77 -15.06 10.83 0.63
CA MET A 77 -14.16 11.73 1.34
C MET A 77 -13.84 13.01 0.58
N ASN A 78 -14.35 13.18 -0.64
CA ASN A 78 -14.14 14.39 -1.42
C ASN A 78 -14.79 15.59 -0.71
N PRO A 79 -14.01 16.57 -0.21
CA PRO A 79 -14.55 17.72 0.51
C PRO A 79 -15.42 18.62 -0.36
N ASP A 80 -15.19 18.63 -1.68
CA ASP A 80 -15.99 19.41 -2.63
C ASP A 80 -17.37 18.78 -2.92
N GLY A 81 -17.58 17.54 -2.47
CA GLY A 81 -18.80 16.78 -2.70
C GLY A 81 -19.02 16.43 -4.18
N ARG A 82 -20.23 15.97 -4.49
CA ARG A 82 -20.67 15.74 -5.87
C ARG A 82 -21.31 17.02 -6.41
N LYS A 83 -20.78 17.53 -7.52
CA LYS A 83 -21.38 18.62 -8.29
C LYS A 83 -22.35 18.05 -9.34
N ASP A 84 -23.34 18.84 -9.74
CA ASP A 84 -24.38 18.42 -10.68
C ASP A 84 -23.86 18.02 -12.07
N ASP A 85 -22.66 18.47 -12.44
CA ASP A 85 -22.06 18.23 -13.76
C ASP A 85 -20.98 17.13 -13.78
N ASP A 86 -20.79 16.40 -12.67
CA ASP A 86 -19.76 15.37 -12.45
C ASP A 86 -18.32 15.78 -12.87
N SER A 87 -18.08 17.05 -13.20
CA SER A 87 -16.84 17.54 -13.82
C SER A 87 -15.62 17.47 -12.90
N ASP A 88 -15.87 17.42 -11.58
CA ASP A 88 -14.87 17.30 -10.53
C ASP A 88 -14.83 15.91 -9.89
N ASP A 89 -15.47 14.90 -10.49
CA ASP A 89 -15.37 13.53 -9.98
C ASP A 89 -13.94 12.98 -10.19
N PRO A 90 -13.21 12.68 -9.10
CA PRO A 90 -11.86 12.11 -9.19
C PRO A 90 -11.84 10.76 -9.94
N LEU A 91 -12.94 10.01 -9.98
CA LEU A 91 -13.05 8.74 -10.70
C LEU A 91 -13.12 8.90 -12.22
N LEU A 92 -13.53 10.07 -12.71
CA LEU A 92 -13.50 10.38 -14.14
C LEU A 92 -12.10 10.82 -14.60
N LYS A 93 -11.28 11.32 -13.67
CA LYS A 93 -9.95 11.87 -13.95
C LYS A 93 -8.82 10.87 -13.66
N HIS A 94 -9.02 9.94 -12.73
CA HIS A 94 -7.98 9.06 -12.21
C HIS A 94 -8.43 7.61 -12.10
N HIS A 95 -7.49 6.68 -12.27
CA HIS A 95 -7.75 5.28 -12.01
C HIS A 95 -7.90 5.03 -10.49
N PRO A 96 -8.82 4.16 -10.00
CA PRO A 96 -9.02 3.94 -8.56
C PRO A 96 -7.76 3.52 -7.76
N ASN A 97 -6.78 2.90 -8.42
CA ASN A 97 -5.49 2.60 -7.77
C ASN A 97 -4.61 3.84 -7.55
N GLU A 98 -4.80 4.92 -8.30
CA GLU A 98 -4.12 6.21 -8.10
C GLU A 98 -4.74 6.97 -6.93
N LEU A 99 -6.07 6.86 -6.77
CA LEU A 99 -6.78 7.49 -5.67
C LEU A 99 -6.53 6.84 -4.31
N MET A 100 -6.22 5.54 -4.29
CA MET A 100 -5.87 4.83 -3.07
C MET A 100 -4.71 3.85 -3.30
N PRO A 101 -3.48 4.37 -3.34
CA PRO A 101 -2.27 3.59 -3.62
C PRO A 101 -2.02 2.54 -2.54
N SER A 102 -1.34 1.46 -2.93
CA SER A 102 -0.91 0.44 -1.96
C SER A 102 0.24 0.98 -1.13
N LEU A 103 0.14 0.87 0.20
CA LEU A 103 1.22 1.22 1.10
C LEU A 103 2.43 0.31 0.85
N ASP A 104 2.24 -0.99 1.03
CA ASP A 104 3.27 -2.03 0.98
C ASP A 104 3.72 -2.38 -0.44
N LEU A 105 2.78 -2.50 -1.39
CA LEU A 105 3.10 -2.87 -2.78
C LEU A 105 3.37 -1.68 -3.72
N GLY A 106 3.08 -0.45 -3.26
CA GLY A 106 3.21 0.78 -4.05
C GLY A 106 4.40 1.60 -3.56
N PHE A 107 4.25 2.24 -2.41
CA PHE A 107 5.30 3.11 -1.86
C PHE A 107 6.51 2.31 -1.35
N TYR A 108 6.28 1.43 -0.38
CA TYR A 108 7.36 0.75 0.34
C TYR A 108 8.03 -0.37 -0.44
N LYS A 109 7.42 -0.84 -1.54
CA LYS A 109 8.07 -1.76 -2.48
C LYS A 109 9.14 -1.07 -3.33
N VAL A 110 8.98 0.23 -3.60
CA VAL A 110 9.88 1.00 -4.48
C VAL A 110 10.96 1.71 -3.68
N ASN A 111 10.61 2.28 -2.53
CA ASN A 111 11.52 2.98 -1.65
C ASN A 111 11.18 2.60 -0.20
N PRO A 112 12.13 2.08 0.61
CA PRO A 112 11.84 1.71 2.00
C PRO A 112 11.62 2.93 2.91
N ASN A 113 11.96 4.14 2.45
CA ASN A 113 11.74 5.40 3.16
C ASN A 113 11.10 6.44 2.21
N PRO A 114 9.84 6.23 1.77
CA PRO A 114 9.15 7.15 0.89
C PRO A 114 8.75 8.41 1.67
N ASP A 115 8.91 9.59 1.05
CA ASP A 115 8.36 10.82 1.61
C ASP A 115 6.87 10.92 1.29
N LEU A 116 6.04 10.73 2.32
CA LEU A 116 4.58 10.79 2.25
C LEU A 116 4.02 12.13 2.79
N SER A 117 4.88 13.10 3.07
CA SER A 117 4.47 14.41 3.62
C SER A 117 3.72 15.27 2.61
N HIS A 118 3.99 15.09 1.32
CA HIS A 118 3.37 15.82 0.22
C HIS A 118 1.93 15.37 -0.10
N MET A 119 1.46 14.25 0.47
CA MET A 119 0.11 13.77 0.22
C MET A 119 -0.92 14.68 0.89
N PRO A 120 -2.04 15.00 0.21
CA PRO A 120 -3.14 15.72 0.83
C PRO A 120 -3.69 14.92 2.01
N SER A 121 -4.11 15.61 3.06
CA SER A 121 -4.68 15.01 4.26
C SER A 121 -6.21 15.15 4.22
N PRO A 122 -6.99 14.13 4.61
CA PRO A 122 -6.55 12.81 5.12
C PRO A 122 -5.86 11.97 4.04
N ARG A 123 -4.77 11.27 4.39
CA ARG A 123 -4.04 10.42 3.42
C ARG A 123 -4.75 9.08 3.29
N LEU A 124 -5.00 8.67 2.04
CA LEU A 124 -5.70 7.42 1.73
C LEU A 124 -4.71 6.34 1.31
N PHE A 125 -4.76 5.19 1.99
CA PHE A 125 -3.90 4.05 1.71
C PHE A 125 -4.71 2.76 1.59
N ARG A 126 -4.16 1.81 0.83
CA ARG A 126 -4.60 0.42 0.86
C ARG A 126 -3.47 -0.47 1.34
N THR A 127 -3.78 -1.52 2.10
CA THR A 127 -2.80 -2.57 2.39
C THR A 127 -3.43 -3.97 2.43
N HIS A 128 -2.56 -4.96 2.24
CA HIS A 128 -2.86 -6.39 2.36
C HIS A 128 -2.11 -7.07 3.51
N ILE A 129 -1.42 -6.29 4.35
CA ILE A 129 -0.77 -6.74 5.58
C ILE A 129 -1.82 -7.15 6.60
#